data_AF-A0A935FR54-F1
#
_entry.id   AF-A0A935FR54-F1
#
_cell.length_a   1.000
_cell.length_b   1.000
_cell.length_c   1.000
_cell.angle_alpha   90.00
_cell.angle_beta   90.00
_cell.angle_gamma   90.00
#
_symmetry.space_group_name_H-M   'P 1'
#
loop_
_entity.id
_entity.type
_entity.pdbx_description
1 polymer ?
#
loop_
_entity_poly.entity_id
_entity_poly.type
_entity_poly.pdbx_seq_one_letter_code
_entity_poly.pdbx_strand_id
1 'polypeptide(L)'
;MPSELQTAKTFFLVSGIINILGFLGWGTSTVIGGAFSCGLGCIVGILPVLNIISSIMDFIAYNKLNTLNRTGTYSTIQTASVFQIVTILTGNVVSFVFGIINLNNIGRDSIKLFLQERGIY
;
A
#
# COMPACT_ATOMS: atom_id res chain seq x y z
N MET A 1 12.46 15.19 10.57
CA MET A 1 11.70 13.92 10.41
C MET A 1 12.69 12.78 10.55
N PRO A 2 12.36 11.68 11.26
CA PRO A 2 13.23 10.51 11.30
C PRO A 2 13.48 9.99 9.88
N SER A 3 14.71 9.55 9.58
CA SER A 3 15.07 8.99 8.26
C SER A 3 14.15 7.82 7.88
N GLU A 4 13.76 7.02 8.87
CA GLU A 4 12.83 5.89 8.76
C GLU A 4 11.44 6.32 8.23
N LEU A 5 10.95 7.50 8.62
CA LEU A 5 9.66 8.04 8.16
C LEU A 5 9.75 8.55 6.72
N GLN A 6 10.91 9.12 6.34
CA GLN A 6 11.16 9.58 4.98
C GLN A 6 11.28 8.39 4.02
N THR A 7 11.93 7.31 4.46
CA THR A 7 11.96 6.04 3.74
C THR A 7 10.56 5.46 3.59
N ALA A 8 9.75 5.46 4.65
CA ALA A 8 8.37 4.97 4.59
C ALA A 8 7.52 5.75 3.57
N LYS A 9 7.65 7.08 3.54
CA LYS A 9 6.99 7.93 2.55
C LYS A 9 7.34 7.52 1.12
N THR A 10 8.61 7.29 0.82
CA THR A 10 9.03 6.83 -0.51
C THR A 10 8.47 5.45 -0.82
N PHE A 11 8.46 4.52 0.15
CA PHE A 11 7.90 3.18 -0.03
C PHE A 11 6.40 3.18 -0.29
N PHE A 12 5.61 4.04 0.37
CA PHE A 12 4.20 4.21 0.04
C PHE A 12 3.99 4.72 -1.38
N LEU A 13 4.75 5.73 -1.81
CA LEU A 13 4.61 6.26 -3.18
C LEU A 13 4.99 5.22 -4.24
N VAL A 14 6.11 4.52 -4.06
CA VAL A 14 6.56 3.49 -5.00
C VAL A 14 5.60 2.30 -5.01
N SER A 15 5.15 1.83 -3.85
CA SER A 15 4.13 0.77 -3.76
C SER A 15 2.83 1.17 -4.45
N GLY A 16 2.36 2.40 -4.26
CA GLY A 16 1.14 2.90 -4.90
C GLY A 16 1.22 2.85 -6.44
N ILE A 17 2.38 3.20 -7.02
CA ILE A 17 2.63 3.11 -8.46
C ILE A 17 2.68 1.64 -8.92
N ILE A 18 3.40 0.78 -8.20
CA ILE A 18 3.51 -0.65 -8.56
C ILE A 18 2.13 -1.32 -8.50
N ASN A 19 1.31 -0.98 -7.52
CA ASN A 19 -0.05 -1.48 -7.42
C ASN A 19 -0.94 -1.04 -8.59
N ILE A 20 -0.82 0.21 -9.07
CA ILE A 20 -1.52 0.66 -10.28
C ILE A 20 -1.04 -0.10 -11.51
N LEU A 21 0.27 -0.26 -11.67
CA LEU A 21 0.83 -1.04 -12.79
C LEU A 21 0.41 -2.51 -12.71
N GLY A 22 0.37 -3.08 -11.51
CA GLY A 22 -0.13 -4.42 -11.24
C GLY A 22 -1.61 -4.56 -11.61
N PHE A 23 -2.45 -3.58 -11.27
CA PHE A 23 -3.85 -3.53 -11.70
C PHE A 23 -3.97 -3.48 -13.23
N LEU A 24 -3.20 -2.63 -13.91
CA LEU A 24 -3.24 -2.55 -15.37
C LEU A 24 -2.76 -3.85 -16.02
N GLY A 25 -1.69 -4.46 -15.51
CA GLY A 25 -1.16 -5.72 -16.02
C GLY A 25 -2.10 -6.91 -15.82
N TRP A 26 -2.61 -7.10 -14.60
CA TRP A 26 -3.57 -8.17 -14.30
C TRP A 26 -4.97 -7.91 -14.86
N GLY A 27 -5.42 -6.66 -14.85
CA GLY A 27 -6.71 -6.26 -15.40
C GLY A 27 -6.77 -6.50 -16.90
N THR A 28 -5.72 -6.15 -17.64
CA THR A 28 -5.65 -6.44 -19.07
C THR A 28 -5.51 -7.94 -19.36
N SER A 29 -4.70 -8.67 -18.58
CA SER A 29 -4.52 -10.11 -18.78
C SER A 29 -5.79 -10.91 -18.48
N THR A 30 -6.59 -10.50 -17.49
CA THR A 30 -7.88 -11.13 -17.16
C THR A 30 -8.96 -10.85 -18.19
N VAL A 31 -8.98 -9.65 -18.81
CA VAL A 31 -9.90 -9.34 -19.92
C VAL A 31 -9.53 -10.14 -21.17
N ILE A 32 -8.24 -10.20 -21.54
CA ILE A 32 -7.76 -10.99 -22.68
C ILE A 32 -8.01 -12.47 -22.42
N GLY A 33 -7.60 -12.97 -21.25
CA GLY A 33 -7.82 -14.36 -20.84
C GLY A 33 -9.30 -14.72 -20.77
N GLY A 34 -10.17 -13.80 -20.35
CA GLY A 34 -11.62 -13.96 -20.35
C GLY A 34 -12.20 -14.13 -21.76
N ALA A 35 -11.70 -13.38 -22.75
CA ALA A 35 -12.08 -13.52 -24.15
C ALA A 35 -11.65 -14.89 -24.72
N PHE A 36 -10.47 -15.40 -24.34
CA PHE A 36 -9.98 -16.70 -24.80
C PHE A 36 -10.57 -17.92 -24.06
N SER A 37 -11.00 -17.74 -22.81
CA SER A 37 -11.50 -18.82 -21.94
C SER A 37 -13.03 -18.86 -21.81
N CYS A 38 -13.76 -18.22 -22.75
CA CYS A 38 -15.23 -18.14 -22.73
C CYS A 38 -15.79 -17.61 -21.38
N GLY A 39 -15.14 -16.60 -20.80
CA GLY A 39 -15.61 -15.92 -19.59
C GLY A 39 -15.05 -16.42 -18.25
N LEU A 40 -14.35 -17.56 -18.21
CA LEU A 40 -13.72 -18.07 -16.97
C LEU A 40 -12.62 -17.13 -16.45
N GLY A 41 -11.84 -16.52 -17.33
CA GLY A 41 -10.80 -15.55 -16.99
C GLY A 41 -11.33 -14.27 -16.33
N CYS A 42 -12.62 -13.92 -16.53
CA CYS A 42 -13.23 -12.75 -15.92
C CYS A 42 -13.50 -12.93 -14.42
N ILE A 43 -13.64 -14.16 -13.92
CA ILE A 43 -13.86 -14.44 -12.48
C ILE A 43 -12.61 -14.06 -11.67
N VAL A 44 -11.43 -14.22 -12.27
CA VAL A 44 -10.14 -13.85 -11.67
C VAL A 44 -9.91 -12.32 -11.74
N GLY A 45 -10.71 -11.60 -12.54
CA GLY A 45 -10.66 -10.15 -12.72
C GLY A 45 -11.09 -9.32 -11.51
N ILE A 46 -11.62 -9.95 -10.44
CA ILE A 46 -11.94 -9.28 -9.18
C ILE A 46 -10.71 -9.07 -8.28
N LEU A 47 -9.70 -9.95 -8.37
CA LEU A 47 -8.47 -9.87 -7.59
C LEU A 47 -7.67 -8.57 -7.76
N PRO A 48 -7.50 -8.00 -8.97
CA PRO A 48 -6.75 -6.76 -9.13
C PRO A 48 -7.42 -5.54 -8.47
N VAL A 49 -8.71 -5.61 -8.06
CA VAL A 49 -9.38 -4.56 -7.28
C VAL A 49 -8.64 -4.30 -5.96
N LEU A 50 -8.04 -5.32 -5.35
CA LEU A 50 -7.21 -5.18 -4.14
C LEU A 50 -6.01 -4.27 -4.36
N ASN A 51 -5.41 -4.30 -5.56
CA ASN A 51 -4.29 -3.43 -5.89
C ASN A 51 -4.72 -1.96 -5.98
N ILE A 52 -5.91 -1.67 -6.51
CA ILE A 52 -6.45 -0.29 -6.51
C ILE A 52 -6.68 0.20 -5.08
N ILE A 53 -7.34 -0.61 -4.24
CA ILE A 53 -7.62 -0.24 -2.85
C ILE A 53 -6.30 0.02 -2.10
N SER A 54 -5.31 -0.87 -2.27
CA SER A 54 -3.98 -0.69 -1.68
C SER A 54 -3.29 0.57 -2.18
N SER A 55 -3.40 0.88 -3.48
CA SER A 55 -2.80 2.10 -4.05
C SER A 55 -3.43 3.38 -3.48
N ILE A 56 -4.76 3.41 -3.33
CA ILE A 56 -5.46 4.54 -2.71
C ILE A 56 -4.98 4.74 -1.27
N MET A 57 -4.89 3.67 -0.49
CA MET A 57 -4.39 3.72 0.88
C MET A 57 -2.93 4.19 0.96
N ASP A 58 -2.10 3.76 0.01
CA ASP A 58 -0.71 4.19 -0.12
C ASP A 58 -0.59 5.70 -0.37
N PHE A 59 -1.42 6.26 -1.26
CA PHE A 59 -1.45 7.71 -1.51
C PHE A 59 -1.98 8.51 -0.31
N ILE A 60 -2.97 7.99 0.41
CA ILE A 60 -3.46 8.63 1.63
C ILE A 60 -2.36 8.64 2.70
N ALA A 61 -1.68 7.51 2.92
CA ALA A 61 -0.56 7.41 3.85
C ALA A 61 0.59 8.34 3.47
N TYR A 62 0.94 8.40 2.18
CA TYR A 62 1.92 9.34 1.64
C TYR A 62 1.56 10.80 1.95
N ASN A 63 0.32 11.20 1.67
CA ASN A 63 -0.13 12.57 1.90
C ASN A 63 -0.14 12.94 3.40
N LYS A 64 -0.60 12.02 4.26
CA LYS A 64 -0.57 12.21 5.71
C LYS A 64 0.85 12.32 6.25
N LEU A 65 1.76 11.48 5.76
CA LEU A 65 3.19 11.58 6.08
C LEU A 65 3.80 12.89 5.57
N ASN A 66 3.37 13.39 4.40
CA ASN A 66 3.92 14.63 3.85
C ASN A 66 3.46 15.88 4.62
N THR A 67 2.24 15.88 5.15
CA THR A 67 1.69 17.04 5.86
C THR A 67 1.89 17.01 7.38
N LEU A 68 2.17 15.85 7.99
CA LEU A 68 2.47 15.71 9.44
C LEU A 68 1.50 16.41 10.39
N ASN A 69 0.24 16.60 10.01
CA ASN A 69 -0.65 17.53 10.71
C ASN A 69 -2.09 17.03 10.86
N ARG A 70 -2.31 15.71 10.83
CA ARG A 70 -3.66 15.13 11.01
C ARG A 70 -3.67 13.96 11.98
N THR A 71 -4.47 14.07 13.02
CA THR A 71 -4.83 12.98 13.95
C THR A 71 -5.14 11.67 13.20
N GLY A 72 -4.70 10.54 13.76
CA GLY A 72 -4.86 9.22 13.15
C GLY A 72 -3.95 8.96 11.94
N THR A 73 -2.78 9.60 11.87
CA THR A 73 -1.77 9.27 10.85
C THR A 73 -1.16 7.90 11.12
N TYR A 74 -0.97 7.53 12.38
CA TYR A 74 -0.47 6.22 12.78
C TYR A 74 -1.37 5.08 12.27
N SER A 75 -2.67 5.14 12.57
CA SER A 75 -3.62 4.12 12.13
C SER A 75 -3.68 4.00 10.61
N THR A 76 -3.64 5.13 9.88
CA THR A 76 -3.68 5.11 8.41
C THR A 76 -2.43 4.49 7.81
N ILE A 77 -1.25 4.79 8.35
CA ILE A 77 0.01 4.18 7.90
C ILE A 77 -0.03 2.68 8.17
N GLN A 78 -0.48 2.27 9.36
CA GLN A 78 -0.61 0.87 9.73
C GLN A 78 -1.56 0.13 8.79
N THR A 79 -2.76 0.68 8.54
CA THR A 79 -3.73 0.09 7.62
C THR A 79 -3.19 0.01 6.20
N ALA A 80 -2.52 1.06 5.71
CA ALA A 80 -1.89 1.05 4.39
C ALA A 80 -0.81 -0.04 4.28
N SER A 81 0.05 -0.19 5.29
CA SER A 81 1.06 -1.27 5.33
C SER A 81 0.44 -2.66 5.35
N VAL A 82 -0.71 -2.85 6.01
CA VAL A 82 -1.44 -4.13 5.97
C VAL A 82 -1.99 -4.39 4.56
N PHE A 83 -2.58 -3.40 3.90
CA PHE A 83 -3.03 -3.56 2.52
C PHE A 83 -1.89 -3.89 1.56
N GLN A 84 -0.72 -3.26 1.72
CA GLN A 84 0.50 -3.61 0.98
C GLN A 84 0.88 -5.07 1.16
N ILE A 85 0.79 -5.62 2.38
CA ILE A 85 1.05 -7.05 2.65
C ILE A 85 0.01 -7.92 1.93
N VAL A 86 -1.27 -7.55 1.95
CA VAL A 86 -2.36 -8.30 1.31
C VAL A 86 -2.23 -8.33 -0.22
N THR A 87 -1.54 -7.37 -0.83
CA THR A 87 -1.26 -7.41 -2.29
C THR A 87 -0.39 -8.59 -2.74
N ILE A 88 0.16 -9.40 -1.82
CA ILE A 88 0.77 -10.68 -2.19
C ILE A 88 -0.23 -11.64 -2.87
N LEU A 89 -1.54 -11.52 -2.55
CA LEU A 89 -2.60 -12.33 -3.18
C LEU A 89 -2.75 -12.06 -4.67
N THR A 90 -2.29 -10.91 -5.15
CA THR A 90 -2.25 -10.54 -6.57
C THR A 90 -0.86 -10.78 -7.19
N GLY A 91 0.07 -11.37 -6.44
CA GLY A 91 1.44 -11.63 -6.85
C GLY A 91 2.40 -10.44 -6.69
N ASN A 92 1.99 -9.36 -6.02
CA ASN A 92 2.84 -8.19 -5.84
C ASN A 92 3.80 -8.34 -4.64
N VAL A 93 4.90 -9.05 -4.87
CA VAL A 93 5.94 -9.31 -3.86
C VAL A 93 6.64 -8.02 -3.40
N VAL A 94 6.78 -7.03 -4.28
CA VAL A 94 7.50 -5.78 -3.96
C VAL A 94 6.71 -4.96 -2.95
N SER A 95 5.41 -4.75 -3.18
CA SER A 95 4.53 -4.07 -2.22
C SER A 95 4.45 -4.84 -0.90
N PHE A 96 4.46 -6.18 -0.92
CA PHE A 96 4.53 -6.98 0.30
C PHE A 96 5.78 -6.67 1.14
N VAL A 97 6.97 -6.63 0.54
CA VAL A 97 8.23 -6.32 1.24
C VAL A 97 8.18 -4.91 1.83
N PHE A 98 7.70 -3.93 1.07
CA PHE A 98 7.53 -2.56 1.56
C PHE A 98 6.53 -2.46 2.72
N GLY A 99 5.45 -3.22 2.66
CA GLY A 99 4.47 -3.32 3.75
C GLY A 99 5.10 -3.80 5.06
N ILE A 100 5.90 -4.87 5.02
CA ILE A 100 6.61 -5.39 6.20
C ILE A 100 7.59 -4.35 6.76
N ILE A 101 8.39 -3.72 5.89
CA ILE A 101 9.39 -2.74 6.33
C ILE A 101 8.70 -1.53 6.97
N ASN A 102 7.62 -1.04 6.36
CA ASN A 102 6.83 0.07 6.90
C ASN A 102 6.19 -0.29 8.26
N LEU A 103 5.63 -1.49 8.39
CA LEU A 103 5.03 -1.96 9.64
C LEU A 103 6.08 -2.08 10.77
N ASN A 104 7.28 -2.56 10.43
CA ASN A 104 8.40 -2.64 11.37
C ASN A 104 8.89 -1.25 11.80
N ASN A 105 9.02 -0.33 10.83
CA ASN A 105 9.46 1.04 11.11
C ASN A 105 8.48 1.76 12.05
N ILE A 106 7.16 1.70 11.80
CA ILE A 106 6.17 2.30 12.71
C ILE A 106 6.05 1.58 14.06
N GLY A 107 6.52 0.34 14.15
CA GLY A 107 6.52 -0.46 15.38
C GLY A 107 7.56 0.01 16.39
N ARG A 108 8.62 0.70 15.94
CA ARG A 108 9.72 1.21 16.79
C ARG A 108 9.23 2.26 17.77
N ASP A 109 9.66 2.12 19.03
CA ASP A 109 9.27 3.03 20.12
C ASP A 109 9.72 4.47 19.88
N SER A 110 10.86 4.67 19.20
CA SER A 110 11.34 5.99 18.76
C SER A 110 10.35 6.73 17.87
N ILE A 111 9.70 6.01 16.94
CA ILE A 111 8.71 6.61 16.02
C ILE A 111 7.37 6.81 16.73
N LYS A 112 6.95 5.88 17.60
CA LYS A 112 5.73 6.03 18.39
C LYS A 112 5.80 7.27 19.30
N LEU A 113 6.93 7.44 20.00
CA LEU A 113 7.18 8.62 20.83
C LEU A 113 7.16 9.91 19.99
N PHE A 114 7.83 9.92 18.84
CA PHE A 114 7.82 11.07 17.92
C PHE A 114 6.40 11.42 17.43
N LEU A 115 5.56 10.41 17.14
CA LEU A 115 4.17 10.62 16.70
C LEU A 115 3.26 11.09 17.85
N GLN A 116 3.50 10.61 19.07
CA GLN A 116 2.80 11.07 20.28
C GLN A 116 3.17 12.52 20.64
N GLU A 117 4.46 12.87 20.63
CA GLU A 117 4.94 14.24 20.89
C GLU A 117 4.35 15.27 19.92
N ARG A 118 4.04 14.82 18.70
CA ARG A 118 3.44 15.65 17.65
C ARG A 118 1.90 15.64 17.67
N GLY A 119 1.26 14.88 18.58
CA GLY A 119 -0.21 14.79 18.69
C GLY A 119 -0.90 14.09 17.51
N ILE A 120 -0.18 13.21 16.79
CA ILE A 120 -0.64 12.61 15.52
C ILE A 120 -1.02 11.12 15.67
N TYR A 121 -0.94 10.59 16.89
CA TYR A 121 -1.24 9.18 17.23
C TYR A 121 -2.72 8.84 16.98
#